data_AF-A0A2N3BC38-F1
#
_entry.id   AF-A0A2N3BC38-F1
#
_cell.length_a   1.000
_cell.length_b   1.000
_cell.length_c   1.000
_cell.angle_alpha   90.00
_cell.angle_beta   90.00
_cell.angle_gamma   90.00
#
_symmetry.space_group_name_H-M   'P 1'
#
loop_
_entity.id
_entity.type
_entity.pdbx_description
1 polymer ?
#
loop_
_entity_poly.entity_id
_entity_poly.type
_entity_poly.pdbx_seq_one_letter_code
_entity_poly.pdbx_strand_id
1 'polypeptide(L)'
;MIAANQGKTGSSGMSVSMAGAADRCEEILVSEPFLHDLAGLNGAILAALEAAGEPAVINGNVLYANKVENFHEVGFAPEMAAKRRALVGMAQRSRAFVEVGVAGGHAVLLALHANPDLRVVGIDLAERLRPFWPPVEVFVPAAAAWLEQRFADRFRLIRAEAVAGLREVARSLPIGPVDM
;
A
#
# COMPACT_ATOMS: atom_id res chain seq x y z
N MET A 1 28.88 -63.00 -6.26
CA MET A 1 28.04 -62.57 -7.40
C MET A 1 26.60 -62.48 -6.90
N ILE A 2 26.19 -61.31 -6.40
CA ILE A 2 24.81 -61.01 -5.97
C ILE A 2 24.53 -59.58 -6.47
N ALA A 3 23.54 -59.44 -7.34
CA ALA A 3 23.05 -58.17 -7.86
C ALA A 3 21.60 -57.98 -7.42
N ALA A 4 21.36 -56.88 -6.70
CA ALA A 4 20.11 -56.15 -6.46
C ALA A 4 20.56 -54.86 -5.74
N ASN A 5 19.97 -53.67 -5.85
CA ASN A 5 18.59 -53.31 -6.13
C ASN A 5 18.52 -51.81 -6.53
N GLN A 6 17.47 -51.44 -7.24
CA GLN A 6 17.17 -50.09 -7.68
C GLN A 6 16.68 -49.19 -6.54
N GLY A 7 16.84 -47.88 -6.68
CA GLY A 7 16.23 -46.89 -5.80
C GLY A 7 16.26 -45.48 -6.39
N LYS A 8 15.34 -45.22 -7.33
CA LYS A 8 15.02 -43.88 -7.84
C LYS A 8 14.64 -42.95 -6.68
N THR A 9 15.38 -41.88 -6.46
CA THR A 9 14.88 -40.71 -5.74
C THR A 9 14.45 -39.66 -6.76
N GLY A 10 13.16 -39.64 -7.05
CA GLY A 10 12.54 -38.54 -7.76
C GLY A 10 12.61 -37.28 -6.90
N SER A 11 13.41 -36.31 -7.34
CA SER A 11 13.32 -34.95 -6.85
C SER A 11 12.04 -34.36 -7.44
N SER A 12 10.97 -34.37 -6.66
CA SER A 12 9.74 -33.64 -6.96
C SER A 12 10.04 -32.16 -6.76
N GLY A 13 10.53 -31.51 -7.82
CA GLY A 13 10.62 -30.07 -7.86
C GLY A 13 9.21 -29.50 -7.75
N MET A 14 8.86 -29.01 -6.56
CA MET A 14 7.74 -28.09 -6.43
C MET A 14 8.09 -26.86 -7.25
N SER A 15 7.57 -26.79 -8.47
CA SER A 15 7.56 -25.56 -9.25
C SER A 15 6.68 -24.57 -8.48
N VAL A 16 7.31 -23.65 -7.77
CA VAL A 16 6.62 -22.42 -7.36
C VAL A 16 6.28 -21.73 -8.68
N SER A 17 5.01 -21.80 -9.06
CA SER A 17 4.47 -20.99 -10.15
C SER A 17 4.80 -19.54 -9.81
N MET A 18 5.66 -18.92 -10.62
CA MET A 18 5.83 -17.48 -10.58
C MET A 18 4.56 -16.88 -11.18
N ALA A 19 3.49 -16.84 -10.39
CA ALA A 19 2.29 -16.10 -10.73
C ALA A 19 2.71 -14.69 -11.15
N GLY A 20 2.24 -14.24 -12.31
CA GLY A 20 2.62 -12.93 -12.80
C GLY A 20 2.18 -11.84 -11.82
N ALA A 21 2.80 -10.65 -11.88
CA ALA A 21 2.39 -9.52 -11.04
C ALA A 21 0.88 -9.20 -11.17
N ALA A 22 0.29 -9.48 -12.35
CA ALA A 22 -1.14 -9.36 -12.58
C ALA A 22 -1.94 -10.37 -11.74
N ASP A 23 -1.59 -11.67 -11.81
CA ASP A 23 -2.25 -12.73 -11.04
C ASP A 23 -2.15 -12.46 -9.55
N ARG A 24 -0.96 -12.03 -9.08
CA ARG A 24 -0.75 -11.69 -7.68
C ARG A 24 -1.59 -10.49 -7.23
N CYS A 25 -1.72 -9.48 -8.07
CA CYS A 25 -2.53 -8.32 -7.75
C CYS A 25 -4.00 -8.72 -7.53
N GLU A 26 -4.58 -9.53 -8.41
CA GLU A 26 -5.97 -9.96 -8.26
C GLU A 26 -6.16 -10.85 -7.03
N GLU A 27 -5.20 -11.76 -6.75
CA GLU A 27 -5.20 -12.57 -5.52
C GLU A 27 -5.25 -11.70 -4.25
N ILE A 28 -4.43 -10.64 -4.18
CA ILE A 28 -4.41 -9.74 -3.02
C ILE A 28 -5.74 -9.01 -2.88
N LEU A 29 -6.28 -8.47 -3.99
CA LEU A 29 -7.50 -7.66 -3.98
C LEU A 29 -8.75 -8.43 -3.51
N VAL A 30 -8.74 -9.76 -3.62
CA VAL A 30 -9.83 -10.62 -3.12
C VAL A 30 -9.48 -11.34 -1.82
N SER A 31 -8.27 -11.14 -1.28
CA SER A 31 -7.82 -11.82 -0.07
C SER A 31 -8.47 -11.23 1.18
N GLU A 32 -8.89 -12.09 2.10
CA GLU A 32 -9.49 -11.69 3.38
C GLU A 32 -8.59 -10.76 4.21
N PRO A 33 -7.25 -10.99 4.33
CA PRO A 33 -6.39 -10.08 5.08
C PRO A 33 -6.36 -8.66 4.49
N PHE A 34 -6.29 -8.54 3.16
CA PHE A 34 -6.30 -7.23 2.50
C PHE A 34 -7.65 -6.54 2.67
N LEU A 35 -8.76 -7.25 2.46
CA LEU A 35 -10.11 -6.67 2.58
C LEU A 35 -10.41 -6.23 4.01
N HIS A 36 -9.99 -7.00 5.03
CA HIS A 36 -10.11 -6.61 6.43
C HIS A 36 -9.32 -5.33 6.73
N ASP A 37 -8.06 -5.27 6.31
CA ASP A 37 -7.20 -4.11 6.52
C ASP A 37 -7.69 -2.88 5.72
N LEU A 38 -8.21 -3.08 4.50
CA LEU A 38 -8.82 -2.03 3.70
C LEU A 38 -10.06 -1.45 4.41
N ALA A 39 -10.92 -2.30 4.96
CA ALA A 39 -12.06 -1.86 5.74
C ALA A 39 -11.63 -1.06 6.98
N GLY A 40 -10.58 -1.52 7.67
CA GLY A 40 -9.99 -0.80 8.81
C GLY A 40 -9.46 0.58 8.44
N LEU A 41 -8.68 0.68 7.35
CA LEU A 41 -8.15 1.95 6.84
C LEU A 41 -9.28 2.90 6.41
N ASN A 42 -10.25 2.41 5.66
CA ASN A 42 -11.41 3.18 5.23
C ASN A 42 -12.23 3.69 6.43
N GLY A 43 -12.44 2.84 7.43
CA GLY A 43 -13.14 3.19 8.66
C GLY A 43 -12.43 4.28 9.46
N ALA A 44 -11.10 4.22 9.58
CA ALA A 44 -10.32 5.25 10.25
C ALA A 44 -10.41 6.61 9.54
N ILE A 45 -10.34 6.61 8.21
CA ILE A 45 -10.52 7.83 7.41
C ILE A 45 -11.94 8.38 7.57
N LEU A 46 -12.95 7.53 7.43
CA LEU A 46 -14.36 7.93 7.54
C LEU A 46 -14.66 8.56 8.89
N ALA A 47 -14.26 7.91 9.98
CA ALA A 47 -14.46 8.41 11.33
C ALA A 47 -13.81 9.79 11.55
N ALA A 48 -12.62 10.02 10.98
CA ALA A 48 -11.95 11.31 11.07
C ALA A 48 -12.68 12.41 10.28
N LEU A 49 -13.18 12.10 9.08
CA LEU A 49 -13.96 13.02 8.26
C LEU A 49 -15.28 13.40 8.93
N GLU A 50 -16.01 12.40 9.45
CA GLU A 50 -17.26 12.59 10.18
C GLU A 50 -17.05 13.46 11.43
N ALA A 51 -16.01 13.17 12.22
CA ALA A 51 -15.68 13.96 13.41
C ALA A 51 -15.32 15.42 13.07
N ALA A 52 -14.80 15.69 11.87
CA ALA A 52 -14.50 17.03 11.37
C ALA A 52 -15.70 17.71 10.70
N GLY A 53 -16.84 17.02 10.54
CA GLY A 53 -17.99 17.52 9.77
C GLY A 53 -17.72 17.65 8.28
N GLU A 54 -16.75 16.92 7.75
CA GLU A 54 -16.34 16.93 6.36
C GLU A 54 -16.98 15.76 5.58
N PRO A 55 -17.18 15.89 4.25
CA PRO A 55 -17.76 14.81 3.46
C PRO A 55 -16.77 13.64 3.32
N ALA A 56 -17.30 12.43 3.15
CA ALA A 56 -16.55 11.20 2.92
C ALA A 56 -15.91 11.15 1.51
N VAL A 57 -15.00 12.08 1.23
CA VAL A 57 -14.33 12.25 -0.07
C VAL A 57 -12.83 12.27 0.14
N ILE A 58 -12.11 11.55 -0.72
CA ILE A 58 -10.65 11.54 -0.76
C ILE A 58 -10.12 11.82 -2.17
N ASN A 59 -8.84 12.19 -2.27
CA ASN A 59 -8.18 12.22 -3.57
C ASN A 59 -8.03 10.79 -4.12
N GLY A 60 -8.12 10.68 -5.44
CA GLY A 60 -8.01 9.40 -6.14
C GLY A 60 -6.65 8.76 -5.94
N ASN A 61 -6.66 7.43 -5.86
CA ASN A 61 -5.48 6.63 -5.59
C ASN A 61 -5.46 5.41 -6.51
N VAL A 62 -4.83 4.31 -6.10
CA VAL A 62 -4.78 3.07 -6.88
C VAL A 62 -6.06 2.21 -6.77
N LEU A 63 -6.93 2.45 -5.80
CA LEU A 63 -8.18 1.72 -5.57
C LEU A 63 -9.42 2.45 -6.08
N TYR A 64 -9.52 3.76 -5.86
CA TYR A 64 -10.73 4.56 -6.10
C TYR A 64 -10.51 5.70 -7.09
N ALA A 65 -11.60 6.07 -7.77
CA ALA A 65 -11.62 7.23 -8.65
C ALA A 65 -11.41 8.54 -7.85
N ASN A 66 -10.92 9.57 -8.54
CA ASN A 66 -10.60 10.83 -7.89
C ASN A 66 -11.85 11.56 -7.40
N LYS A 67 -11.88 11.90 -6.10
CA LYS A 67 -12.98 12.62 -5.45
C LYS A 67 -14.33 11.93 -5.53
N VAL A 68 -14.33 10.59 -5.52
CA VAL A 68 -15.57 9.85 -5.35
C VAL A 68 -16.11 10.07 -3.94
N GLU A 69 -17.38 10.44 -3.84
CA GLU A 69 -18.11 10.50 -2.58
C GLU A 69 -18.36 9.08 -2.06
N ASN A 70 -18.40 8.94 -0.74
CA ASN A 70 -18.62 7.66 -0.06
C ASN A 70 -17.70 6.56 -0.61
N PHE A 71 -16.41 6.88 -0.78
CA PHE A 71 -15.41 6.00 -1.37
C PHE A 71 -15.32 4.60 -0.73
N HIS A 72 -15.77 4.47 0.52
CA HIS A 72 -15.76 3.22 1.28
C HIS A 72 -16.90 2.26 0.88
N GLU A 73 -17.92 2.74 0.16
CA GLU A 73 -19.07 1.95 -0.31
C GLU A 73 -18.93 1.50 -1.78
N VAL A 74 -17.98 2.09 -2.52
CA VAL A 74 -17.80 1.82 -3.94
C VAL A 74 -16.78 0.72 -4.20
N GLY A 75 -16.96 -0.01 -5.30
CA GLY A 75 -15.98 -0.98 -5.79
C GLY A 75 -14.70 -0.32 -6.30
N PHE A 76 -13.67 -1.15 -6.55
CA PHE A 76 -12.42 -0.65 -7.12
C PHE A 76 -12.63 -0.05 -8.52
N ALA A 77 -12.05 1.12 -8.74
CA ALA A 77 -12.06 1.81 -10.02
C ALA A 77 -11.37 0.94 -11.10
N PRO A 78 -12.08 0.54 -12.19
CA PRO A 78 -11.51 -0.26 -13.26
C PRO A 78 -10.32 0.41 -13.95
N GLU A 79 -10.37 1.73 -14.13
CA GLU A 79 -9.32 2.54 -14.76
C GLU A 79 -7.99 2.53 -13.99
N MET A 80 -8.02 2.19 -12.69
CA MET A 80 -6.82 2.08 -11.86
C MET A 80 -6.20 0.68 -11.86
N ALA A 81 -6.79 -0.31 -12.55
CA ALA A 81 -6.31 -1.69 -12.55
C ALA A 81 -4.86 -1.83 -13.03
N ALA A 82 -4.49 -1.13 -14.12
CA ALA A 82 -3.12 -1.14 -14.62
C ALA A 82 -2.12 -0.58 -13.59
N LYS A 83 -2.52 0.48 -12.87
CA LYS A 83 -1.70 1.11 -11.83
C LYS A 83 -1.52 0.17 -10.62
N ARG A 84 -2.58 -0.54 -10.20
CA ARG A 84 -2.49 -1.56 -9.13
C ARG A 84 -1.49 -2.66 -9.47
N ARG A 85 -1.59 -3.24 -10.67
CA ARG A 85 -0.69 -4.32 -11.11
C ARG A 85 0.76 -3.85 -11.21
N ALA A 86 0.99 -2.64 -11.71
CA ALA A 86 2.33 -2.06 -11.75
C ALA A 86 2.91 -1.87 -10.34
N LEU A 87 2.12 -1.34 -9.41
CA LEU A 87 2.51 -1.16 -8.01
C LEU A 87 2.85 -2.50 -7.33
N VAL A 88 2.00 -3.52 -7.47
CA VAL A 88 2.23 -4.85 -6.92
C VAL A 88 3.52 -5.45 -7.49
N GLY A 89 3.71 -5.38 -8.81
CA GLY A 89 4.93 -5.89 -9.45
C GLY A 89 6.20 -5.18 -8.97
N MET A 90 6.13 -3.87 -8.70
CA MET A 90 7.22 -3.11 -8.10
C MET A 90 7.48 -3.60 -6.66
N ALA A 91 6.44 -3.63 -5.82
CA ALA A 91 6.51 -3.99 -4.40
C ALA A 91 7.10 -5.37 -4.14
N GLN A 92 6.76 -6.35 -4.98
CA GLN A 92 7.29 -7.72 -4.86
C GLN A 92 8.82 -7.81 -4.98
N ARG A 93 9.46 -6.84 -5.64
CA ARG A 93 10.92 -6.89 -5.91
C ARG A 93 11.73 -5.94 -5.05
N SER A 94 11.10 -5.19 -4.17
CA SER A 94 11.74 -4.11 -3.44
C SER A 94 11.79 -4.36 -1.96
N ARG A 95 12.87 -3.90 -1.35
CA ARG A 95 13.09 -3.96 0.10
C ARG A 95 12.47 -2.78 0.80
N ALA A 96 12.54 -1.61 0.16
CA ALA A 96 11.97 -0.39 0.70
C ALA A 96 11.50 0.57 -0.40
N PHE A 97 10.43 1.32 -0.13
CA PHE A 97 9.91 2.38 -1.00
C PHE A 97 9.67 3.69 -0.30
N VAL A 98 9.67 4.75 -1.11
CA VAL A 98 9.17 6.06 -0.72
C VAL A 98 7.96 6.40 -1.59
N GLU A 99 6.85 6.74 -0.94
CA GLU A 99 5.68 7.28 -1.63
C GLU A 99 5.55 8.77 -1.33
N VAL A 100 5.56 9.61 -2.38
CA VAL A 100 5.28 11.04 -2.27
C VAL A 100 3.82 11.29 -2.62
N GLY A 101 3.07 11.88 -1.69
CA GLY A 101 1.63 12.07 -1.80
C GLY A 101 0.88 10.81 -1.39
N VAL A 102 0.97 10.43 -0.12
CA VAL A 102 0.33 9.25 0.47
C VAL A 102 -1.19 9.30 0.34
N ALA A 103 -1.78 10.49 0.43
CA ALA A 103 -3.23 10.68 0.41
C ALA A 103 -3.94 9.73 1.41
N GLY A 104 -4.87 8.90 0.94
CA GLY A 104 -5.59 7.92 1.78
C GLY A 104 -4.78 6.67 2.18
N GLY A 105 -3.52 6.53 1.74
CA GLY A 105 -2.65 5.41 2.13
C GLY A 105 -2.97 4.08 1.44
N HIS A 106 -3.91 4.03 0.51
CA HIS A 106 -4.34 2.78 -0.14
C HIS A 106 -3.26 2.15 -1.04
N ALA A 107 -2.37 2.95 -1.62
CA ALA A 107 -1.22 2.44 -2.37
C ALA A 107 -0.20 1.78 -1.43
N VAL A 108 0.17 2.46 -0.33
CA VAL A 108 0.95 1.87 0.76
C VAL A 108 0.36 0.54 1.22
N LEU A 109 -0.95 0.50 1.50
CA LEU A 109 -1.62 -0.72 1.98
C LEU A 109 -1.47 -1.87 0.97
N LEU A 110 -1.76 -1.62 -0.31
CA LEU A 110 -1.63 -2.63 -1.36
C LEU A 110 -0.18 -3.13 -1.50
N ALA A 111 0.79 -2.22 -1.43
CA ALA A 111 2.21 -2.57 -1.52
C ALA A 111 2.67 -3.44 -0.33
N LEU A 112 2.25 -3.13 0.90
CA LEU A 112 2.60 -3.88 2.11
C LEU A 112 1.96 -5.28 2.17
N HIS A 113 0.83 -5.48 1.50
CA HIS A 113 0.21 -6.80 1.30
C HIS A 113 0.85 -7.57 0.13
N ALA A 114 1.41 -6.87 -0.85
CA ALA A 114 2.15 -7.49 -1.95
C ALA A 114 3.49 -8.10 -1.53
N ASN A 115 4.11 -7.55 -0.47
CA ASN A 115 5.39 -8.01 0.03
C ASN A 115 5.46 -7.87 1.56
N PRO A 116 5.52 -8.99 2.32
CA PRO A 116 5.57 -8.96 3.79
C PRO A 116 6.86 -8.33 4.34
N ASP A 117 7.95 -8.32 3.57
CA ASP A 117 9.24 -7.76 3.98
C ASP A 117 9.42 -6.30 3.54
N LEU A 118 8.50 -5.77 2.73
CA LEU A 118 8.57 -4.39 2.25
C LEU A 118 8.44 -3.40 3.40
N ARG A 119 9.28 -2.38 3.37
CA ARG A 119 9.15 -1.18 4.22
C ARG A 119 8.82 0.04 3.36
N VAL A 120 8.00 0.94 3.88
CA VAL A 120 7.52 2.12 3.14
C VAL A 120 7.68 3.37 4.00
N VAL A 121 8.26 4.42 3.43
CA VAL A 121 8.14 5.78 3.98
C VAL A 121 7.16 6.55 3.12
N GLY A 122 6.08 7.01 3.74
CA GLY A 122 5.20 8.00 3.15
C GLY A 122 5.76 9.40 3.35
N ILE A 123 5.66 10.25 2.34
CA ILE A 123 5.89 11.69 2.43
C ILE A 123 4.60 12.38 2.00
N ASP A 124 4.01 13.17 2.88
CA ASP A 124 2.83 13.95 2.55
C ASP A 124 2.82 15.26 3.35
N LEU A 125 2.35 16.34 2.75
CA LEU A 125 2.23 17.62 3.45
C LEU A 125 1.07 17.60 4.44
N ALA A 126 0.02 16.82 4.15
CA ALA A 126 -1.24 16.80 4.88
C ALA A 126 -1.79 18.23 5.10
N GLU A 127 -1.78 19.04 4.04
CA GLU A 127 -2.35 20.38 4.04
C GLU A 127 -3.16 20.63 2.77
N ARG A 128 -4.31 21.26 2.94
CA ARG A 128 -5.17 21.66 1.83
C ARG A 128 -4.59 22.86 1.09
N LEU A 129 -3.81 22.60 0.06
CA LEU A 129 -3.20 23.65 -0.76
C LEU A 129 -4.19 24.37 -1.69
N ARG A 130 -5.36 23.77 -1.94
CA ARG A 130 -6.40 24.35 -2.80
C ARG A 130 -7.79 24.14 -2.19
N PRO A 131 -8.67 25.16 -2.16
CA PRO A 131 -9.99 25.03 -1.52
C PRO A 131 -10.86 23.88 -2.07
N PHE A 132 -10.71 23.55 -3.35
CA PHE A 132 -11.47 22.49 -4.02
C PHE A 132 -10.88 21.08 -3.83
N TRP A 133 -9.79 20.95 -3.07
CA TRP A 133 -9.24 19.64 -2.72
C TRP A 133 -10.05 19.02 -1.57
N PRO A 134 -10.23 17.70 -1.58
CA PRO A 134 -10.66 16.95 -0.42
C PRO A 134 -9.86 17.34 0.84
N PRO A 135 -10.43 17.13 2.04
CA PRO A 135 -9.86 17.51 3.34
C PRO A 135 -8.63 16.67 3.73
N VAL A 136 -7.54 16.81 2.97
CA VAL A 136 -6.27 16.06 3.14
C VAL A 136 -5.66 16.23 4.52
N GLU A 137 -5.79 17.40 5.12
CA GLU A 137 -5.36 17.71 6.49
C GLU A 137 -6.12 16.90 7.56
N VAL A 138 -7.27 16.32 7.20
CA VAL A 138 -8.07 15.45 8.08
C VAL A 138 -7.77 13.99 7.78
N PHE A 139 -7.93 13.54 6.53
CA PHE A 139 -7.82 12.11 6.24
C PHE A 139 -6.39 11.58 6.14
N VAL A 140 -5.41 12.40 5.76
CA VAL A 140 -4.01 11.92 5.64
C VAL A 140 -3.45 11.56 7.01
N PRO A 141 -3.57 12.39 8.07
CA PRO A 141 -3.11 12.00 9.40
C PRO A 141 -3.85 10.77 9.95
N ALA A 142 -5.15 10.64 9.68
CA ALA A 142 -5.93 9.48 10.11
C ALA A 142 -5.47 8.18 9.43
N ALA A 143 -5.28 8.22 8.11
CA ALA A 143 -4.76 7.09 7.33
C ALA A 143 -3.36 6.70 7.79
N ALA A 144 -2.48 7.69 7.99
CA ALA A 144 -1.11 7.46 8.42
C ALA A 144 -1.04 6.86 9.83
N ALA A 145 -1.81 7.39 10.79
CA ALA A 145 -1.87 6.86 12.15
C ALA A 145 -2.33 5.38 12.15
N TRP A 146 -3.34 5.06 11.35
CA TRP A 146 -3.82 3.69 11.20
C TRP A 146 -2.74 2.76 10.60
N LEU A 147 -2.07 3.20 9.52
CA LEU A 147 -0.99 2.43 8.89
C LEU A 147 0.21 2.24 9.81
N GLU A 148 0.62 3.28 10.55
CA GLU A 148 1.73 3.21 11.51
C GLU A 148 1.38 2.28 12.68
N GLN A 149 0.12 2.21 13.11
CA GLN A 149 -0.30 1.24 14.11
C GLN A 149 -0.32 -0.19 13.54
N ARG A 150 -0.90 -0.38 12.35
CA ARG A 150 -1.08 -1.70 11.73
C ARG A 150 0.22 -2.34 11.26
N PHE A 151 1.17 -1.50 10.84
CA PHE A 151 2.45 -1.87 10.24
C PHE A 151 3.62 -1.14 10.94
N ALA A 152 3.65 -1.21 12.27
CA ALA A 152 4.54 -0.43 13.13
C ALA A 152 6.03 -0.47 12.76
N ASP A 153 6.54 -1.57 12.21
CA ASP A 153 7.96 -1.68 11.82
C ASP A 153 8.19 -1.52 10.31
N ARG A 154 7.11 -1.31 9.54
CA ARG A 154 7.13 -1.31 8.07
C ARG A 154 6.61 -0.03 7.44
N PHE A 155 5.89 0.83 8.17
CA PHE A 155 5.44 2.11 7.65
C PHE A 155 5.76 3.27 8.59
N ARG A 156 6.17 4.39 8.01
CA ARG A 156 6.30 5.69 8.67
C ARG A 156 5.86 6.81 7.74
N LEU A 157 5.17 7.81 8.28
CA LEU A 157 4.90 9.06 7.58
C LEU A 157 5.92 10.14 7.98
N ILE A 158 6.52 10.79 6.99
CA ILE A 158 7.21 12.06 7.14
C ILE A 158 6.28 13.15 6.66
N ARG A 159 5.84 14.02 7.57
CA ARG A 159 4.99 15.17 7.21
C ARG A 159 5.87 16.32 6.72
N ALA A 160 6.04 16.42 5.41
CA ALA A 160 6.89 17.43 4.79
C ALA A 160 6.50 17.70 3.33
N GLU A 161 6.97 18.82 2.79
CA GLU A 161 7.03 19.03 1.34
C GLU A 161 7.92 17.95 0.69
N ALA A 162 7.61 17.54 -0.53
CA ALA A 162 8.22 16.40 -1.22
C ALA A 162 9.75 16.42 -1.21
N VAL A 163 10.37 17.55 -1.59
CA VAL A 163 11.84 17.67 -1.66
C VAL A 163 12.46 17.62 -0.27
N ALA A 164 11.82 18.28 0.71
CA ALA A 164 12.27 18.25 2.10
C ALA A 164 12.18 16.83 2.70
N GLY A 165 11.07 16.13 2.46
CA GLY A 165 10.86 14.76 2.91
C GLY A 165 11.84 13.78 2.28
N LEU A 166 12.10 13.89 0.97
CA LEU A 166 13.10 13.04 0.31
C LEU A 166 14.51 13.26 0.88
N ARG A 167 14.88 14.51 1.16
CA ARG A 167 16.14 14.84 1.84
C ARG A 167 16.19 14.29 3.26
N GLU A 168 15.05 14.20 3.95
CA GLU A 168 14.99 13.57 5.26
C GLU A 168 15.20 12.06 5.17
N VAL A 169 14.47 11.37 4.29
CA VAL A 169 14.65 9.92 4.07
C VAL A 169 16.10 9.57 3.77
N ALA A 170 16.75 10.31 2.87
CA ALA A 170 18.15 10.08 2.50
C ALA A 170 19.12 10.27 3.68
N ARG A 171 18.77 11.10 4.68
CA ARG A 171 19.62 11.38 5.85
C ARG A 171 19.35 10.43 7.02
N SER A 172 18.09 10.16 7.32
CA SER A 172 17.68 9.42 8.52
C SER A 172 17.55 7.92 8.29
N LEU A 173 17.37 7.49 7.03
CA LEU A 173 17.15 6.08 6.65
C LEU A 173 16.18 5.38 7.62
N PRO A 174 14.97 5.93 7.84
CA PRO A 174 14.12 5.56 8.97
C PRO A 174 13.69 4.08 8.93
N ILE A 175 13.83 3.44 7.77
CA ILE A 175 13.51 2.04 7.52
C ILE A 175 14.67 1.26 6.86
N GLY A 176 15.87 1.85 6.76
CA GLY A 176 17.04 1.29 6.05
C GLY A 176 17.24 1.86 4.64
N PRO A 177 18.15 1.25 3.83
CA PRO A 177 18.39 1.67 2.44
C PRO A 177 17.12 1.57 1.61
N VAL A 178 16.80 2.61 0.86
CA VAL A 178 15.65 2.67 -0.04
C VAL A 178 16.09 2.26 -1.45
N ASP A 179 15.34 1.35 -2.07
CA ASP A 179 15.50 1.07 -3.49
C ASP A 179 14.84 2.22 -4.27
N MET A 180 15.67 3.12 -4.80
CA MET A 180 15.22 4.24 -5.67
C MET A 180 15.32 3.86 -7.14
#